data_AF-A0A7X6U2L1-F1
#
_entry.id   AF-A0A7X6U2L1-F1
#
_cell.length_a   1.000
_cell.length_b   1.000
_cell.length_c   1.000
_cell.angle_alpha   90.00
_cell.angle_beta   90.00
_cell.angle_gamma   90.00
#
_symmetry.space_group_name_H-M   'P 1'
#
loop_
_entity.id
_entity.type
_entity.pdbx_description
1 polymer ?
#
loop_
_entity_poly.entity_id
_entity_poly.type
_entity_poly.pdbx_seq_one_letter_code
_entity_poly.pdbx_strand_id
1 'polypeptide(L)'
;MFIVYKPLSTILLALLLLWLPLASAQTVNVNTATIDELQTIKGIGEKTAQRIIEERERAGNFESTEDLSIRIKGLGKKRADKLIEAGLDFAHNQVEQGIKPSVVAKEVAAIKRRFKYNGPASSSEPYLLKVK
;
A
#
# COMPACT_ATOMS: atom_id res chain seq x y z
N MET A 1 12.21 -55.71 -7.02
CA MET A 1 13.37 -54.89 -7.43
C MET A 1 12.87 -53.67 -8.23
N PHE A 2 12.25 -52.68 -7.55
CA PHE A 2 11.62 -51.49 -8.18
C PHE A 2 12.12 -50.15 -7.59
N ILE A 3 13.24 -50.17 -6.87
CA ILE A 3 13.73 -49.01 -6.08
C ILE A 3 14.72 -48.14 -6.87
N VAL A 4 15.25 -48.63 -8.00
CA VAL A 4 16.42 -47.99 -8.66
C VAL A 4 16.04 -46.86 -9.64
N TYR A 5 14.81 -46.80 -10.15
CA TYR A 5 14.40 -45.80 -11.15
C TYR A 5 13.66 -44.57 -10.57
N LYS A 6 13.34 -44.58 -9.27
CA LYS A 6 12.65 -43.48 -8.59
C LYS A 6 13.48 -42.19 -8.42
N PRO A 7 14.80 -42.22 -8.11
CA PRO A 7 15.54 -40.98 -7.87
C PRO A 7 15.93 -40.22 -9.16
N LEU A 8 16.08 -40.92 -10.29
CA LEU A 8 16.46 -40.29 -11.57
C LEU A 8 15.32 -39.41 -12.12
N SER A 9 14.07 -39.88 -12.01
CA SER A 9 12.88 -39.12 -12.37
C SER A 9 12.68 -37.87 -11.51
N THR A 10 12.96 -37.97 -10.20
CA THR A 10 12.88 -36.81 -9.29
C THR A 10 13.96 -35.76 -9.56
N ILE A 11 15.16 -36.18 -9.96
CA ILE A 11 16.23 -35.24 -10.34
C ILE A 11 15.87 -34.52 -11.65
N LEU A 12 15.23 -35.22 -12.59
CA LEU A 12 14.77 -34.66 -13.86
C LEU A 12 13.61 -33.66 -13.67
N LEU A 13 12.68 -33.96 -12.76
CA LEU A 13 11.62 -33.03 -12.35
C LEU A 13 12.19 -31.80 -11.61
N ALA A 14 13.18 -31.98 -10.73
CA ALA A 14 13.82 -30.88 -10.01
C ALA A 14 14.63 -29.96 -10.95
N LEU A 15 15.31 -30.52 -11.96
CA LEU A 15 15.99 -29.76 -13.00
C LEU A 15 15.00 -29.02 -13.92
N LEU A 16 13.82 -29.59 -14.17
CA LEU A 16 12.75 -28.93 -14.91
C LEU A 16 12.14 -27.75 -14.13
N LEU A 17 12.05 -27.86 -12.81
CA LEU A 17 11.53 -26.80 -11.94
C LEU A 17 12.51 -25.64 -11.73
N LEU A 18 13.79 -25.81 -12.07
CA LEU A 18 14.85 -24.80 -11.88
C LEU A 18 14.71 -23.58 -12.81
N TRP A 19 13.84 -23.64 -13.83
CA TRP A 19 13.57 -22.54 -14.75
C TRP A 19 12.22 -21.86 -14.56
N LEU A 20 11.47 -22.16 -13.48
CA LEU A 20 10.19 -21.48 -13.29
C LEU A 20 10.40 -19.98 -13.01
N PRO A 21 9.89 -19.08 -13.87
CA PRO A 21 9.83 -17.67 -13.52
C PRO A 21 8.83 -17.51 -12.38
N LEU A 22 9.30 -17.02 -11.23
CA LEU A 22 8.41 -16.54 -10.19
C LEU A 22 7.74 -15.27 -10.71
N ALA A 23 6.46 -15.35 -11.07
CA ALA A 23 5.66 -14.18 -11.39
C ALA A 23 5.58 -13.30 -10.14
N SER A 24 6.22 -12.14 -10.16
CA SER A 24 6.11 -11.14 -9.10
C SER A 24 4.74 -10.47 -9.19
N ALA A 25 3.93 -10.59 -8.14
CA ALA A 25 2.71 -9.81 -8.02
C ALA A 25 3.08 -8.33 -7.91
N GLN A 26 2.81 -7.57 -8.97
CA GLN A 26 3.12 -6.14 -9.02
C GLN A 26 1.96 -5.37 -8.39
N THR A 27 2.24 -4.67 -7.31
CA THR A 27 1.26 -3.81 -6.64
C THR A 27 1.18 -2.48 -7.38
N VAL A 28 -0.03 -1.98 -7.58
CA VAL A 28 -0.31 -0.72 -8.28
C VAL A 28 -0.93 0.25 -7.29
N ASN A 29 -0.27 1.39 -7.10
CA ASN A 29 -0.73 2.40 -6.16
C ASN A 29 -1.81 3.29 -6.79
N VAL A 30 -3.02 3.28 -6.25
CA VAL A 30 -4.15 4.04 -6.79
C VAL A 30 -3.93 5.56 -6.83
N ASN A 31 -3.15 6.09 -5.90
CA ASN A 31 -2.95 7.53 -5.74
C ASN A 31 -1.95 8.10 -6.75
N THR A 32 -1.04 7.25 -7.28
CA THR A 32 0.02 7.69 -8.20
C THR A 32 -0.05 7.04 -9.57
N ALA A 33 -0.79 5.94 -9.71
CA ALA A 33 -0.84 5.18 -10.96
C ALA A 33 -1.42 5.99 -12.11
N THR A 34 -0.92 5.68 -13.30
CA THR A 34 -1.44 6.14 -14.59
C THR A 34 -2.67 5.33 -15.02
N ILE A 35 -3.37 5.78 -16.06
CA ILE A 35 -4.54 5.07 -16.59
C ILE A 35 -4.16 3.65 -17.03
N ASP A 36 -3.04 3.50 -17.75
CA ASP A 36 -2.57 2.19 -18.24
C ASP A 36 -2.21 1.25 -17.08
N GLU A 37 -1.53 1.76 -16.05
CA GLU A 37 -1.18 0.99 -14.85
C GLU A 37 -2.43 0.54 -14.09
N LEU A 38 -3.43 1.40 -13.94
CA LEU A 38 -4.70 1.02 -13.32
C LEU A 38 -5.43 -0.06 -14.12
N GLN A 39 -5.38 0.01 -15.45
CA GLN A 39 -6.00 -0.99 -16.34
C GLN A 39 -5.31 -2.36 -16.30
N THR A 40 -4.05 -2.45 -15.84
CA THR A 40 -3.40 -3.76 -15.63
C THR A 40 -4.08 -4.57 -14.52
N ILE A 41 -4.79 -3.91 -13.60
CA ILE A 41 -5.50 -4.57 -12.50
C ILE A 41 -6.80 -5.20 -13.04
N LYS A 42 -6.89 -6.52 -12.93
CA LYS A 42 -8.07 -7.28 -13.35
C LYS A 42 -9.33 -6.77 -12.66
N GLY A 43 -10.25 -6.20 -13.44
CA GLY A 43 -11.51 -5.64 -12.96
C GLY A 43 -11.59 -4.12 -13.00
N ILE A 44 -10.49 -3.43 -13.33
CA ILE A 44 -10.48 -2.02 -13.68
C ILE A 44 -10.52 -1.90 -15.21
N GLY A 45 -11.56 -1.26 -15.74
CA GLY A 45 -11.63 -0.87 -17.14
C GLY A 45 -11.37 0.62 -17.33
N GLU A 46 -11.25 1.06 -18.58
CA GLU A 46 -10.95 2.46 -18.95
C GLU A 46 -11.81 3.50 -18.23
N LYS A 47 -13.14 3.29 -18.20
CA LYS A 47 -14.08 4.21 -17.51
C LYS A 47 -13.84 4.29 -16.00
N THR A 48 -13.45 3.19 -15.38
CA THR A 48 -13.15 3.15 -13.95
C THR A 48 -11.81 3.83 -13.68
N ALA A 49 -10.79 3.55 -14.50
CA ALA A 49 -9.49 4.17 -14.40
C ALA A 49 -9.59 5.71 -14.53
N GLN A 50 -10.31 6.22 -15.54
CA GLN A 50 -10.54 7.66 -15.70
C GLN A 50 -11.20 8.28 -14.45
N ARG A 51 -12.23 7.64 -13.91
CA ARG A 51 -12.89 8.10 -12.67
C ARG A 51 -11.96 8.12 -11.46
N ILE A 52 -11.05 7.16 -11.33
CA ILE A 52 -10.05 7.15 -10.25
C ILE A 52 -9.21 8.43 -10.34
N ILE A 53 -8.75 8.79 -11.54
CA ILE A 53 -7.94 9.99 -11.77
C ILE A 53 -8.74 11.26 -11.48
N GLU A 54 -9.96 11.38 -12.02
CA GLU A 54 -10.83 12.53 -11.79
C GLU A 54 -11.16 12.75 -10.31
N GLU A 55 -11.45 11.66 -9.59
CA GLU A 55 -11.82 11.74 -8.17
C GLU A 55 -10.61 12.07 -7.29
N ARG A 56 -9.40 11.57 -7.59
CA ARG A 56 -8.20 11.98 -6.83
C ARG A 56 -7.81 13.44 -7.11
N GLU A 57 -8.06 13.94 -8.30
CA GLU A 57 -7.84 15.36 -8.64
C GLU A 57 -8.86 16.28 -7.96
N ARG A 58 -10.11 15.82 -7.81
CA ARG A 58 -11.18 16.61 -7.19
C ARG A 58 -11.17 16.56 -5.67
N ALA A 59 -11.09 15.37 -5.09
CA ALA A 59 -11.28 15.11 -3.65
C ALA A 59 -9.98 14.76 -2.92
N GLY A 60 -8.86 14.68 -3.63
CA GLY A 60 -7.57 14.28 -3.08
C GLY A 60 -7.40 12.76 -2.98
N ASN A 61 -6.31 12.33 -2.35
CA ASN A 61 -5.90 10.93 -2.26
C ASN A 61 -6.99 10.03 -1.63
N PHE A 62 -6.99 8.76 -2.03
CA PHE A 62 -7.78 7.70 -1.42
C PHE A 62 -7.04 7.14 -0.21
N GLU A 63 -7.71 7.13 0.94
CA GLU A 63 -7.15 6.63 2.20
C GLU A 63 -7.55 5.18 2.51
N SER A 64 -8.65 4.72 1.94
CA SER A 64 -9.18 3.38 2.22
C SER A 64 -9.98 2.81 1.06
N THR A 65 -10.18 1.50 1.12
CA THR A 65 -11.05 0.74 0.21
C THR A 65 -12.49 1.24 0.24
N GLU A 66 -13.01 1.53 1.43
CA GLU A 66 -14.34 2.08 1.61
C GLU A 66 -14.48 3.43 0.89
N ASP A 67 -13.49 4.30 1.04
CA ASP A 67 -13.46 5.60 0.38
C ASP A 67 -13.46 5.48 -1.15
N LEU A 68 -12.65 4.58 -1.70
CA LEU A 68 -12.66 4.23 -3.12
C LEU A 68 -14.05 3.76 -3.59
N SER A 69 -14.70 2.90 -2.79
CA SER A 69 -16.01 2.34 -3.13
C SER A 69 -17.15 3.35 -3.12
N ILE A 70 -17.05 4.38 -2.26
CA ILE A 70 -18.05 5.44 -2.13
C ILE A 70 -17.88 6.48 -3.24
N ARG A 71 -16.63 6.90 -3.51
CA ARG A 71 -16.34 7.93 -4.52
C ARG A 71 -16.56 7.43 -5.95
N ILE A 72 -16.26 6.15 -6.22
CA ILE A 72 -16.31 5.62 -7.58
C ILE A 72 -17.63 4.92 -7.87
N LYS A 73 -18.48 5.59 -8.65
CA LYS A 73 -19.79 5.05 -9.05
C LYS A 73 -19.66 3.70 -9.77
N GLY A 74 -20.32 2.68 -9.22
CA GLY A 74 -20.34 1.31 -9.76
C GLY A 74 -19.29 0.37 -9.16
N LEU A 75 -18.45 0.89 -8.26
CA LEU A 75 -17.46 0.12 -7.53
C LEU A 75 -17.94 -0.19 -6.10
N GLY A 76 -18.80 -1.21 -5.96
CA GLY A 76 -19.26 -1.63 -4.63
C GLY A 76 -18.14 -2.28 -3.79
N LYS A 77 -18.35 -2.38 -2.47
CA LYS A 77 -17.38 -2.93 -1.49
C LYS A 77 -16.72 -4.23 -1.95
N LYS A 78 -17.52 -5.23 -2.34
CA LYS A 78 -17.02 -6.53 -2.84
C LYS A 78 -16.12 -6.43 -4.08
N ARG A 79 -16.33 -5.42 -4.92
CA ARG A 79 -15.47 -5.18 -6.09
C ARG A 79 -14.18 -4.50 -5.68
N ALA A 80 -14.27 -3.48 -4.82
CA ALA A 80 -13.10 -2.81 -4.28
C ALA A 80 -12.17 -3.79 -3.54
N ASP A 81 -12.73 -4.69 -2.71
CA ASP A 81 -11.97 -5.74 -2.02
C ASP A 81 -11.21 -6.65 -3.03
N LYS A 82 -11.86 -7.05 -4.12
CA LYS A 82 -11.23 -7.85 -5.19
C LYS A 82 -10.12 -7.12 -5.92
N LEU A 83 -10.18 -5.79 -6.01
CA LEU A 83 -9.11 -5.01 -6.64
C LEU A 83 -7.86 -5.05 -5.77
N ILE A 84 -8.01 -5.06 -4.44
CA ILE A 84 -6.88 -5.19 -3.51
C ILE A 84 -6.25 -6.56 -3.62
N GLU A 85 -7.08 -7.61 -3.65
CA GLU A 85 -6.61 -8.97 -3.90
C GLU A 85 -5.88 -9.07 -5.25
N ALA A 86 -6.29 -8.27 -6.24
CA ALA A 86 -5.65 -8.18 -7.55
C ALA A 86 -4.39 -7.30 -7.59
N GLY A 87 -3.99 -6.70 -6.46
CA GLY A 87 -2.77 -5.91 -6.34
C GLY A 87 -2.98 -4.39 -6.33
N LEU A 88 -4.21 -3.89 -6.25
CA LEU A 88 -4.46 -2.47 -6.02
C LEU A 88 -4.12 -2.10 -4.57
N ASP A 89 -3.21 -1.15 -4.39
CA ASP A 89 -2.77 -0.69 -3.08
C ASP A 89 -3.10 0.79 -2.87
N PHE A 90 -3.42 1.11 -1.61
CA PHE A 90 -3.68 2.45 -1.11
C PHE A 90 -2.49 2.85 -0.26
N ALA A 91 -1.35 3.11 -0.91
CA ALA A 91 -0.13 3.65 -0.31
C ALA A 91 -0.12 3.61 1.23
N HIS A 92 0.15 2.45 1.85
CA HIS A 92 0.38 2.47 3.29
C HIS A 92 1.72 3.19 3.49
N ASN A 93 1.64 4.49 3.75
CA ASN A 93 2.72 5.42 4.03
C ASN A 93 4.06 5.07 3.37
N GLN A 94 4.41 5.82 2.33
CA GLN A 94 5.81 6.10 2.00
C GLN A 94 6.46 6.92 3.15
N VAL A 95 6.46 6.39 4.38
CA VAL A 95 7.40 6.76 5.45
C VAL A 95 8.59 5.79 5.46
N GLU A 96 8.51 4.65 4.77
CA GLU A 96 9.61 3.67 4.74
C GLU A 96 10.60 3.84 3.59
N GLN A 97 10.42 4.83 2.70
CA GLN A 97 11.43 5.25 1.74
C GLN A 97 12.02 6.60 2.16
N GLY A 98 12.87 6.60 3.19
CA GLY A 98 13.92 7.63 3.31
C GLY A 98 14.10 8.36 4.65
N ILE A 99 13.18 8.29 5.62
CA ILE A 99 13.41 8.91 6.94
C ILE A 99 13.37 7.83 8.01
N LYS A 100 14.56 7.33 8.37
CA LYS A 100 14.71 6.41 9.50
C LYS A 100 14.03 7.04 10.74
N PRO A 101 13.14 6.32 11.46
CA PRO A 101 12.47 6.84 12.67
C PRO A 101 13.44 7.39 13.73
N SER A 102 14.71 6.98 13.66
CA SER A 102 15.79 7.49 14.51
C SER A 102 16.14 8.96 14.27
N VAL A 103 15.91 9.51 13.06
CA VAL A 103 16.19 10.92 12.74
C VAL A 103 15.11 11.80 13.33
N VAL A 104 13.83 11.47 13.08
CA VAL A 104 12.68 12.19 13.67
C VAL A 104 12.74 12.12 15.19
N ALA A 105 13.02 10.95 15.78
CA ALA A 105 13.15 10.81 17.23
C ALA A 105 14.30 11.65 17.80
N LYS A 106 15.46 11.70 17.12
CA LYS A 106 16.60 12.53 17.55
C LYS A 106 16.30 14.01 17.44
N GLU A 107 15.65 14.44 16.36
CA GLU A 107 15.32 15.85 16.10
C GLU A 107 14.23 16.34 17.06
N VAL A 108 13.17 15.55 17.28
CA VAL A 108 12.15 15.83 18.31
C VAL A 108 12.76 15.88 19.71
N ALA A 109 13.69 14.98 20.04
CA ALA A 109 14.40 15.01 21.32
C ALA A 109 15.36 16.21 21.44
N ALA A 110 15.94 16.69 20.34
CA ALA A 110 16.76 17.90 20.31
C ALA A 110 15.90 19.16 20.49
N ILE A 111 14.74 19.23 19.83
CA ILE A 111 13.76 20.31 19.97
C ILE A 111 13.24 20.38 21.41
N LYS A 112 12.82 19.26 22.00
CA LYS A 112 12.37 19.20 23.40
C LYS A 112 13.42 19.73 24.37
N ARG A 113 14.70 19.38 24.16
CA ARG A 113 15.82 19.89 24.96
C ARG A 113 16.08 21.38 24.73
N ARG A 114 16.06 21.85 23.49
CA ARG A 114 16.32 23.24 23.11
C ARG A 114 15.26 24.20 23.65
N PHE A 115 14.00 23.78 23.65
CA PHE A 115 12.86 24.59 24.09
C PHE A 115 12.40 24.28 25.54
N LYS A 116 13.09 23.39 26.27
CA LYS A 116 12.67 22.88 27.60
C LYS A 116 11.18 22.52 27.64
N TYR A 117 10.67 21.95 26.56
CA TYR A 117 9.24 21.63 26.42
C TYR A 117 8.95 20.27 27.05
N ASN A 118 8.34 20.28 28.24
CA ASN A 118 7.67 19.12 28.84
C ASN A 118 6.16 19.27 28.57
N GLY A 119 5.71 18.78 27.41
CA GLY A 119 4.27 18.73 27.11
C GLY A 119 3.50 17.85 28.09
N PRO A 120 2.18 18.06 28.25
CA PRO A 120 1.36 17.30 29.20
C PRO A 120 1.37 15.80 28.87
N ALA A 121 1.38 14.97 29.91
CA ALA A 121 1.60 13.52 29.83
C ALA A 121 0.41 12.70 29.27
N SER A 122 -0.61 13.33 28.67
CA SER A 122 -1.79 12.62 28.18
C SER A 122 -2.41 13.31 26.98
N SER A 123 -2.71 12.53 25.93
CA SER A 123 -3.40 12.94 24.70
C SER A 123 -4.90 13.22 24.89
N SER A 124 -5.35 13.48 26.12
CA SER A 124 -6.75 13.76 26.46
C SER A 124 -7.01 15.16 26.99
N GLU A 125 -6.00 16.03 27.11
CA GLU A 125 -6.25 17.44 27.45
C GLU A 125 -6.32 18.28 26.16
N PRO A 126 -7.51 18.81 25.80
CA PRO A 126 -7.65 19.65 24.63
C PRO A 126 -6.90 20.96 24.87
N TYR A 127 -6.21 21.43 23.84
CA TYR A 127 -5.38 22.63 23.82
C TYR A 127 -6.15 23.90 24.25
N LEU A 128 -6.28 24.13 25.55
CA LEU A 128 -6.67 25.44 26.09
C LEU A 128 -5.41 26.28 26.26
N LEU A 129 -5.17 27.15 25.28
CA LEU A 129 -4.36 28.34 25.49
C LEU A 129 -5.00 29.15 26.63
N LYS A 130 -4.48 29.01 27.86
CA LYS A 130 -4.75 29.99 28.91
C LYS A 130 -3.99 31.25 28.56
N VAL A 131 -4.68 32.18 27.91
CA VAL A 131 -4.24 33.57 27.77
C VAL A 131 -4.24 34.20 29.16
N LYS A 132 -3.15 34.89 29.48
CA LYS A 132 -2.89 35.53 30.76
C LYS A 132 -3.80 36.74 31.00
#